data_AF-A0A522DQ53-F1
#
_entry.id   AF-A0A522DQ53-F1
#
_cell.length_a   1.000
_cell.length_b   1.000
_cell.length_c   1.000
_cell.angle_alpha   90.00
_cell.angle_beta   90.00
_cell.angle_gamma   90.00
#
_symmetry.space_group_name_H-M   'P 1'
#
loop_
_entity.id
_entity.type
_entity.pdbx_description
1 polymer ?
#
loop_
_entity_poly.entity_id
_entity_poly.type
_entity_poly.pdbx_seq_one_letter_code
_entity_poly.pdbx_strand_id
1 'polypeptide(L)' 'AGMEGYLEIVDSYFPDYRGDKSALHEAAKMFAMSRASKSGRTAKQFFNYYSGNGE' A
#
# COMPACT_ATOMS: atom_id res chain seq x y z
N ALA A 1 2.03 14.72 -1.74
CA ALA A 1 2.23 13.62 -0.77
C ALA A 1 3.54 12.92 -1.13
N GLY A 2 4.47 12.84 -0.17
CA GLY A 2 5.71 12.06 -0.33
C GLY A 2 5.45 10.56 -0.17
N MET A 3 6.53 9.77 -0.08
CA MET A 3 6.41 8.32 0.18
C MET A 3 5.76 8.05 1.53
N GLU A 4 6.10 8.82 2.57
CA GLU A 4 5.58 8.64 3.93
C GLU A 4 4.06 8.83 3.99
N GLY A 5 3.54 9.93 3.45
CA GLY A 5 2.09 10.15 3.41
C GLY A 5 1.32 9.12 2.57
N TYR A 6 1.97 8.47 1.60
CA TYR A 6 1.38 7.33 0.92
C TYR A 6 1.30 6.11 1.83
N LEU A 7 2.36 5.81 2.60
CA LEU A 7 2.39 4.70 3.55
C LEU A 7 1.40 4.90 4.71
N GLU A 8 1.17 6.14 5.16
CA GLU A 8 0.13 6.44 6.16
C GLU A 8 -1.28 6.08 5.64
N ILE A 9 -1.56 6.36 4.37
CA ILE A 9 -2.84 5.97 3.76
C ILE A 9 -2.93 4.44 3.62
N VAL A 10 -1.82 3.78 3.28
CA VAL A 10 -1.76 2.31 3.24
C VAL A 10 -2.06 1.74 4.62
N ASP A 11 -1.41 2.23 5.67
CA ASP A 11 -1.67 1.80 7.06
C ASP A 11 -3.13 1.97 7.46
N SER A 12 -3.79 3.05 7.02
CA SER A 12 -5.21 3.28 7.27
C SER A 12 -6.12 2.17 6.68
N TYR A 13 -5.70 1.53 5.59
CA TYR A 13 -6.42 0.39 5.00
C TYR A 13 -6.13 -0.94 5.70
N PHE A 14 -5.10 -1.01 6.55
CA PHE A 14 -4.63 -2.22 7.22
C PHE A 14 -4.69 -2.09 8.76
N PRO A 15 -5.86 -1.77 9.37
CA PRO A 15 -5.94 -1.42 10.79
C PRO A 15 -5.64 -2.58 11.75
N ASP A 16 -5.89 -3.84 11.36
CA ASP A 16 -5.59 -5.05 12.15
C ASP A 16 -4.60 -5.96 11.40
N TYR A 17 -3.64 -5.39 10.67
CA TYR A 17 -2.68 -6.21 9.94
C TYR A 17 -1.73 -6.93 10.91
N ARG A 18 -1.86 -8.25 10.96
CA ARG A 18 -1.09 -9.15 11.86
C ARG A 18 0.22 -9.65 11.25
N GLY A 19 0.52 -9.28 10.00
CA GLY A 19 1.74 -9.66 9.30
C GLY A 19 2.91 -8.70 9.56
N ASP A 20 3.99 -8.88 8.81
CA ASP A 20 5.16 -8.00 8.90
C ASP A 20 4.89 -6.65 8.23
N LYS A 21 4.77 -5.61 9.05
CA LYS A 21 4.45 -4.24 8.58
C LYS A 21 5.52 -3.68 7.64
N SER A 22 6.79 -4.03 7.84
CA SER A 22 7.86 -3.60 6.95
C SER A 22 7.70 -4.22 5.57
N ALA A 23 7.37 -5.52 5.51
CA ALA A 23 7.10 -6.21 4.24
C ALA A 23 5.88 -5.64 3.51
N LEU A 24 4.81 -5.27 4.25
CA LEU A 24 3.66 -4.57 3.70
C LEU A 24 4.06 -3.24 3.06
N HIS A 25 4.87 -2.45 3.76
CA HIS A 25 5.35 -1.15 3.27
C HIS A 25 6.26 -1.31 2.05
N GLU A 26 7.18 -2.26 2.05
CA GLU A 26 8.03 -2.54 0.88
C GLU A 26 7.20 -2.94 -0.34
N ALA A 27 6.20 -3.81 -0.16
CA ALA A 27 5.26 -4.17 -1.23
C ALA A 27 4.49 -2.95 -1.75
N ALA A 28 4.02 -2.08 -0.85
CA ALA A 28 3.33 -0.84 -1.23
C ALA A 28 4.25 0.12 -2.00
N LYS A 29 5.51 0.28 -1.57
CA LYS A 29 6.50 1.11 -2.26
C LYS A 29 6.74 0.62 -3.68
N MET A 30 6.93 -0.69 -3.87
CA MET A 30 7.11 -1.29 -5.20
C MET A 30 5.88 -1.08 -6.07
N PHE A 31 4.67 -1.25 -5.52
CA PHE A 31 3.42 -1.02 -6.23
C PHE A 31 3.27 0.44 -6.68
N ALA A 32 3.56 1.40 -5.80
CA ALA A 32 3.52 2.83 -6.09
C ALA A 32 4.54 3.24 -7.16
N MET A 33 5.75 2.68 -7.11
CA MET A 33 6.78 2.89 -8.13
C MET A 33 6.33 2.36 -9.49
N SER A 34 5.78 1.15 -9.56
CA SER A 34 5.23 0.56 -10.79
C SER A 34 4.12 1.42 -11.42
N ARG A 35 3.30 2.07 -10.59
CA ARG A 35 2.22 2.96 -11.03
C ARG A 35 2.66 4.41 -11.26
N ALA A 36 3.92 4.75 -10.99
CA ALA A 36 4.44 6.12 -10.97
C ALA A 36 3.55 7.10 -10.18
N SER A 37 2.89 6.62 -9.12
CA SER A 37 1.87 7.39 -8.38
C SER A 37 1.83 7.01 -6.91
N LYS A 38 1.61 8.02 -6.07
CA LYS A 38 1.62 7.95 -4.60
C LYS A 38 0.38 8.63 -4.00
N SER A 39 -0.77 8.42 -4.66
CA SER A 39 -2.05 8.99 -4.25
C SER A 39 -2.88 7.99 -3.43
N GLY A 40 -3.89 8.47 -2.71
CA GLY A 40 -4.81 7.59 -1.98
C GLY A 40 -5.53 6.57 -2.89
N ARG A 41 -5.76 6.92 -4.17
CA ARG A 41 -6.29 5.98 -5.18
C ARG A 41 -5.34 4.79 -5.39
N THR A 42 -4.03 5.04 -5.50
CA THR A 42 -3.01 4.01 -5.62
C THR A 42 -2.91 3.16 -4.36
N ALA A 43 -3.06 3.76 -3.17
CA ALA A 43 -3.08 3.03 -1.90
C ALA A 43 -4.30 2.08 -1.82
N LYS A 44 -5.47 2.52 -2.27
CA LYS A 44 -6.66 1.67 -2.38
C LYS A 44 -6.46 0.52 -3.39
N GLN A 45 -5.83 0.79 -4.53
CA GLN A 45 -5.51 -0.24 -5.51
C GLN A 45 -4.52 -1.27 -4.93
N PHE A 46 -3.50 -0.82 -4.20
CA PHE A 46 -2.58 -1.69 -3.49
C PHE A 46 -3.31 -2.56 -2.46
N PHE A 47 -4.18 -1.97 -1.63
CA PHE A 47 -4.99 -2.72 -0.66
C PHE A 47 -5.82 -3.82 -1.33
N ASN A 48 -6.52 -3.51 -2.43
CA ASN A 48 -7.30 -4.51 -3.16
C ASN A 48 -6.43 -5.65 -3.72
N TYR A 49 -5.26 -5.30 -4.28
CA TYR A 49 -4.30 -6.26 -4.81
C TYR A 49 -3.73 -7.17 -3.71
N TYR A 50 -3.35 -6.57 -2.58
CA TYR A 50 -2.66 -7.27 -1.49
C TYR A 50 -3.60 -8.07 -0.57
N SER A 51 -4.84 -7.60 -0.38
CA SER A 51 -5.82 -8.23 0.53
C SER A 51 -6.80 -9.20 -0.14
N GLY A 52 -6.91 -9.18 -1.47
CA GLY A 52 -8.12 -9.69 -2.12
C GLY A 52 -7.96 -10.54 -3.36
N ASN A 53 -7.16 -10.14 -4.36
CA ASN A 53 -7.11 -10.83 -5.65
C ASN A 53 -5.85 -10.44 -6.42
N GLY A 54 -4.75 -11.17 -6.21
CA GLY A 54 -3.81 -11.41 -7.30
C GLY A 54 -4.24 -12.71 -7.97
N GLU A 55 -4.75 -12.66 -9.20
CA GLU A 55 -4.64 -13.84 -10.07
C GLU A 55 -3.16 -14.22 -10.26
#